data_AF-A0A8S8XT93-F1
#
_entry.id   AF-A0A8S8XT93-F1
#
_cell.length_a   1.000
_cell.length_b   1.000
_cell.length_c   1.000
_cell.angle_alpha   90.00
_cell.angle_beta   90.00
_cell.angle_gamma   90.00
#
_symmetry.space_group_name_H-M   'P 1'
#
loop_
_entity.id
_entity.type
_entity.pdbx_description
1 polymer ?
#
loop_
_entity_poly.entity_id
_entity_poly.type
_entity_poly.pdbx_seq_one_letter_code
_entity_poly.pdbx_strand_id
1 'polypeptide(L)'
;MSEEYQTVERNREEGSIGIGAMIVFIALILVAAVASTIIIKTAEELQQNAESTSDDTRKEISGKVNIIQIIVNGSSGNDIDSLIVTAKIASGSTDVQVQDIEWVVVCGGANGFGLVTGNLGTTDPAGGQPLAADSESVNADRLDGSDYLATAELTAGTTFKFDINLDQYTDTVPGGPLEQYRQQRG
;
A
#
# COMPACT_ATOMS: atom_id res chain seq x y z
N MET A 1 -72.79 56.61 -10.55
CA MET A 1 -72.90 55.14 -10.72
C MET A 1 -71.64 54.50 -11.34
N SER A 2 -70.59 55.26 -11.73
CA SER A 2 -69.40 54.70 -12.38
C SER A 2 -68.22 54.38 -11.45
N GLU A 3 -68.12 55.02 -10.28
CA GLU A 3 -66.97 54.84 -9.37
C GLU A 3 -67.00 53.50 -8.61
N GLU A 4 -68.18 52.96 -8.31
CA GLU A 4 -68.34 51.66 -7.64
C GLU A 4 -67.90 50.49 -8.54
N TYR A 5 -68.21 50.53 -9.84
CA TYR A 5 -67.78 49.52 -10.81
C TYR A 5 -66.25 49.47 -10.99
N GLN A 6 -65.58 50.63 -10.95
CA GLN A 6 -64.10 50.69 -11.03
C GLN A 6 -63.40 50.06 -9.83
N THR A 7 -64.01 50.06 -8.64
CA THR A 7 -63.42 49.42 -7.45
C THR A 7 -63.51 47.89 -7.49
N VAL A 8 -64.62 47.36 -8.02
CA VAL A 8 -64.83 45.90 -8.13
C VAL A 8 -63.92 45.28 -9.20
N GLU A 9 -63.69 45.97 -10.33
CA GLU A 9 -62.74 45.51 -11.36
C GLU A 9 -61.29 45.49 -10.87
N ARG A 10 -60.82 46.55 -10.17
CA ARG A 10 -59.49 46.57 -9.55
C ARG A 10 -59.28 45.41 -8.56
N ASN A 11 -60.26 45.15 -7.69
CA ASN A 11 -60.15 44.07 -6.71
C ASN A 11 -60.10 42.67 -7.37
N ARG A 12 -60.77 42.48 -8.51
CA ARG A 12 -60.69 41.23 -9.29
C ARG A 12 -59.34 41.09 -9.99
N GLU A 13 -58.81 42.18 -10.53
CA GLU A 13 -57.49 42.22 -11.16
C GLU A 13 -56.39 41.89 -10.14
N GLU A 14 -56.41 42.55 -8.97
CA GLU A 14 -55.48 42.29 -7.87
C GLU A 14 -55.57 40.84 -7.34
N GLY A 15 -56.79 40.30 -7.19
CA GLY A 15 -57.00 38.90 -6.80
C GLY A 15 -56.45 37.89 -7.82
N SER A 16 -56.56 38.19 -9.11
CA SER A 16 -56.01 37.34 -10.19
C SER A 16 -54.48 37.36 -10.25
N ILE A 17 -53.86 38.52 -10.01
CA ILE A 17 -52.40 38.67 -9.91
C ILE A 17 -51.86 37.87 -8.72
N GLY A 18 -52.54 37.92 -7.57
CA GLY A 18 -52.17 37.16 -6.38
C GLY A 18 -52.16 35.65 -6.59
N ILE A 19 -53.15 35.12 -7.34
CA ILE A 19 -53.20 33.70 -7.71
C ILE A 19 -52.02 33.35 -8.64
N GLY A 20 -51.70 34.20 -9.61
CA GLY A 20 -50.54 34.02 -10.49
C GLY A 20 -49.21 34.00 -9.71
N ALA A 21 -49.06 34.88 -8.73
CA ALA A 21 -47.87 34.94 -7.87
C ALA A 21 -47.71 33.67 -7.02
N MET A 22 -48.80 33.14 -6.47
CA MET A 22 -48.78 31.91 -5.66
C MET A 22 -48.38 30.68 -6.50
N ILE A 23 -48.83 30.61 -7.76
CA ILE A 23 -48.46 29.52 -8.68
C ILE A 23 -46.96 29.55 -8.99
N VAL A 24 -46.42 30.73 -9.30
CA VAL A 24 -44.98 30.90 -9.57
C VAL A 24 -44.15 30.57 -8.33
N PHE A 25 -44.63 30.95 -7.14
CA PHE A 25 -43.96 30.65 -5.89
C PHE A 25 -43.83 29.14 -5.66
N ILE A 26 -44.92 28.38 -5.87
CA ILE A 26 -44.89 26.91 -5.75
C ILE A 26 -43.97 26.30 -6.80
N ALA A 27 -44.04 26.78 -8.05
CA ALA A 27 -43.17 26.30 -9.13
C ALA A 27 -41.68 26.48 -8.79
N LEU A 28 -41.30 27.63 -8.23
CA LEU A 28 -39.92 27.91 -7.81
C LEU A 28 -39.46 26.98 -6.69
N ILE A 29 -40.33 26.67 -5.72
CA ILE A 29 -40.00 25.73 -4.64
C ILE A 29 -39.75 24.33 -5.22
N LEU A 30 -40.56 23.88 -6.18
CA LEU A 30 -40.39 22.57 -6.80
C LEU A 30 -39.09 22.48 -7.60
N VAL A 31 -38.74 23.54 -8.35
CA VAL A 31 -37.46 23.62 -9.07
C VAL A 31 -36.28 23.62 -8.09
N ALA A 32 -36.38 24.39 -7.00
CA ALA A 32 -35.35 24.44 -5.97
C ALA A 32 -35.15 23.08 -5.28
N ALA A 33 -36.22 22.32 -5.05
CA ALA A 33 -36.14 20.99 -4.46
C ALA A 33 -35.38 20.00 -5.36
N VAL A 34 -35.70 19.96 -6.66
CA VAL A 34 -35.00 19.09 -7.62
C VAL A 34 -33.52 19.47 -7.74
N ALA A 35 -33.23 20.78 -7.82
CA ALA A 35 -31.86 21.28 -7.89
C ALA A 35 -31.06 20.93 -6.61
N SER A 36 -31.67 21.05 -5.43
CA SER A 36 -31.02 20.72 -4.15
C SER A 36 -30.61 19.25 -4.08
N THR A 37 -31.47 18.33 -4.52
CA THR A 37 -31.14 16.90 -4.55
C THR A 37 -29.92 16.60 -5.42
N ILE A 38 -29.80 17.26 -6.58
CA ILE A 38 -28.65 17.08 -7.47
C ILE A 38 -27.38 17.67 -6.83
N ILE A 39 -27.48 18.86 -6.23
CA ILE A 39 -26.34 19.51 -5.56
C ILE A 39 -25.82 18.63 -4.42
N ILE A 40 -26.71 18.10 -3.58
CA ILE A 40 -26.34 17.21 -2.48
C ILE A 40 -25.68 15.95 -3.01
N LYS A 41 -26.28 15.29 -4.02
CA LYS A 41 -25.71 14.08 -4.62
C LYS A 41 -24.30 14.29 -5.16
N THR A 42 -24.08 15.38 -5.91
CA THR A 42 -22.75 15.70 -6.43
C THR A 42 -21.78 16.00 -5.30
N ALA A 43 -22.20 16.70 -4.26
CA ALA A 43 -21.35 16.97 -3.10
C ALA A 43 -20.98 15.69 -2.34
N GLU A 44 -21.90 14.75 -2.19
CA GLU A 44 -21.64 13.43 -1.58
C GLU A 44 -20.70 12.59 -2.44
N GLU A 45 -20.91 12.55 -3.75
CA GLU A 45 -20.05 11.83 -4.68
C GLU A 45 -18.62 12.38 -4.67
N LEU A 46 -18.46 13.71 -4.68
CA LEU A 46 -17.15 14.35 -4.56
C LEU A 46 -16.47 14.03 -3.22
N GLN A 47 -17.22 14.00 -2.11
CA GLN A 47 -16.68 13.65 -0.80
C GLN A 47 -16.22 12.19 -0.76
N GLN A 48 -17.03 11.24 -1.25
CA GLN A 48 -16.66 9.83 -1.31
C GLN A 48 -15.44 9.61 -2.22
N ASN A 49 -15.38 10.29 -3.37
CA ASN A 49 -14.22 10.24 -4.25
C ASN A 49 -12.97 10.83 -3.58
N ALA A 50 -13.11 11.91 -2.82
CA ALA A 50 -12.00 12.51 -2.08
C ALA A 50 -11.49 11.58 -0.96
N GLU A 51 -12.39 10.90 -0.25
CA GLU A 51 -12.05 9.89 0.77
C GLU A 51 -11.35 8.68 0.14
N SER A 52 -11.91 8.10 -0.93
CA SER A 52 -11.28 6.99 -1.65
C SER A 52 -9.89 7.36 -2.16
N THR A 53 -9.74 8.54 -2.77
CA THR A 53 -8.43 9.01 -3.26
C THR A 53 -7.44 9.20 -2.10
N SER A 54 -7.93 9.67 -0.95
CA SER A 54 -7.10 9.82 0.26
C SER A 54 -6.65 8.46 0.79
N ASP A 55 -7.53 7.47 0.82
CA ASP A 55 -7.23 6.11 1.24
C ASP A 55 -6.25 5.42 0.30
N ASP A 56 -6.41 5.60 -1.02
CA ASP A 56 -5.49 5.07 -2.02
C ASP A 56 -4.11 5.73 -1.89
N THR A 57 -4.07 7.05 -1.67
CA THR A 57 -2.82 7.78 -1.41
C THR A 57 -2.13 7.27 -0.14
N ARG A 58 -2.89 7.02 0.94
CA ARG A 58 -2.37 6.45 2.18
C ARG A 58 -1.80 5.06 1.96
N LYS A 59 -2.49 4.19 1.22
CA LYS A 59 -1.97 2.84 0.89
C LYS A 59 -0.72 2.91 0.01
N GLU A 60 -0.65 3.88 -0.90
CA GLU A 60 0.48 4.00 -1.80
C GLU A 60 1.75 4.48 -1.08
N ILE A 61 1.63 5.39 -0.12
CA ILE A 61 2.79 5.81 0.69
C ILE A 61 3.07 4.87 1.86
N SER A 62 2.09 4.04 2.26
CA SER A 62 2.23 3.11 3.38
C SER A 62 2.85 1.77 3.01
N GLY A 63 3.49 1.14 3.99
CA GLY A 63 4.10 -0.19 3.90
C GLY A 63 5.34 -0.26 3.02
N LYS A 64 5.91 0.88 2.62
CA LYS A 64 7.03 0.92 1.69
C LYS A 64 8.36 0.69 2.43
N VAL A 65 9.17 -0.23 1.90
CA VAL A 65 10.52 -0.52 2.38
C VAL A 65 11.52 0.04 1.37
N ASN A 66 12.42 0.91 1.83
CA ASN A 66 13.49 1.48 1.02
C ASN A 66 14.81 0.77 1.31
N ILE A 67 15.46 0.26 0.27
CA ILE A 67 16.80 -0.33 0.40
C ILE A 67 17.82 0.82 0.42
N ILE A 68 18.63 0.88 1.47
CA ILE A 68 19.68 1.90 1.62
C ILE A 68 20.98 1.41 1.00
N GLN A 69 21.36 0.18 1.32
CA GLN A 69 22.64 -0.39 0.91
C GLN A 69 22.52 -1.91 0.79
N ILE A 70 23.28 -2.46 -0.15
CA ILE A 70 23.54 -3.89 -0.27
C ILE A 70 25.05 -4.06 -0.23
N ILE A 71 25.54 -4.89 0.69
CA ILE A 71 26.93 -5.31 0.79
C ILE A 71 26.98 -6.75 0.29
N VAL A 72 27.91 -7.04 -0.61
CA VAL A 72 28.07 -8.36 -1.21
C VAL A 72 29.38 -8.96 -0.70
N ASN A 73 29.30 -10.19 -0.23
CA ASN A 73 30.45 -11.01 0.12
C ASN A 73 30.60 -12.14 -0.92
N GLY A 74 31.77 -12.21 -1.54
CA GLY A 74 32.08 -13.22 -2.56
C GLY A 74 33.31 -14.02 -2.17
N SER A 75 33.35 -15.28 -2.60
CA SER A 75 34.49 -16.18 -2.43
C SER A 75 35.55 -15.96 -3.49
N SER A 76 36.64 -16.73 -3.42
CA SER A 76 37.66 -16.78 -4.46
C SER A 76 37.08 -17.30 -5.78
N GLY A 77 36.71 -16.39 -6.69
CA GLY A 77 36.09 -16.72 -7.97
C GLY A 77 35.22 -15.59 -8.51
N ASN A 78 34.21 -15.94 -9.31
CA ASN A 78 33.13 -15.04 -9.75
C ASN A 78 31.81 -15.33 -8.98
N ASP A 79 31.91 -16.00 -7.84
CA ASP A 79 30.76 -16.49 -7.08
C ASP A 79 30.46 -15.54 -5.91
N ILE A 80 29.17 -15.39 -5.61
CA ILE A 80 28.66 -14.59 -4.49
C ILE A 80 28.17 -15.56 -3.42
N ASP A 81 28.70 -15.43 -2.21
CA ASP A 81 28.37 -16.32 -1.10
C ASP A 81 27.23 -15.76 -0.24
N SER A 82 27.27 -14.45 0.06
CA SER A 82 26.23 -13.81 0.86
C SER A 82 26.04 -12.32 0.55
N LEU A 83 24.86 -11.82 0.90
CA LEU A 83 24.49 -10.42 0.81
C LEU A 83 24.00 -9.95 2.17
N ILE A 84 24.41 -8.75 2.57
CA ILE A 84 23.84 -8.03 3.70
C ILE A 84 23.09 -6.84 3.15
N VAL A 85 21.79 -6.81 3.36
CA VAL A 85 20.90 -5.74 2.90
C VAL A 85 20.55 -4.86 4.09
N THR A 86 20.80 -3.56 3.97
CA THR A 86 20.32 -2.56 4.92
C THR A 86 19.12 -1.84 4.31
N ALA A 87 17.98 -1.93 4.98
CA ALA A 87 16.73 -1.34 4.54
C ALA A 87 16.14 -0.44 5.61
N LYS A 88 15.19 0.40 5.21
CA LYS A 88 14.51 1.36 6.08
C LYS A 88 13.04 1.46 5.69
N ILE A 89 12.17 1.48 6.68
CA ILE A 89 10.75 1.76 6.44
C ILE A 89 10.59 3.21 6.00
N ALA A 90 9.86 3.44 4.91
CA ALA A 90 9.65 4.76 4.33
C ALA A 90 9.06 5.74 5.36
N SER A 91 9.52 6.99 5.30
CA SER A 91 8.99 8.05 6.14
C SER A 91 7.52 8.30 5.77
N GLY A 92 6.62 8.31 6.76
CA GLY A 92 5.18 8.45 6.52
C GLY A 92 4.45 7.14 6.23
N SER A 93 5.15 6.01 6.28
CA SER A 93 4.52 4.68 6.30
C SER A 93 3.76 4.45 7.61
N THR A 94 2.75 3.57 7.58
CA THR A 94 2.31 2.92 8.82
C THR A 94 3.35 1.91 9.27
N ASP A 95 3.22 1.47 10.52
CA ASP A 95 4.07 0.45 11.08
C ASP A 95 3.88 -0.86 10.30
N VAL A 96 4.98 -1.58 10.05
CA VAL A 96 5.01 -2.83 9.28
C VAL A 96 5.54 -3.93 10.19
N GLN A 97 4.84 -5.05 10.27
CA GLN A 97 5.36 -6.19 11.02
C GLN A 97 6.47 -6.87 10.23
N VAL A 98 7.48 -7.35 10.93
CA VAL A 98 8.65 -8.01 10.31
C VAL A 98 8.22 -9.23 9.47
N GLN A 99 7.28 -10.02 9.97
CA GLN A 99 6.74 -11.19 9.26
C GLN A 99 5.95 -10.88 7.99
N ASP A 100 5.55 -9.62 7.75
CA ASP A 100 4.84 -9.23 6.54
C ASP A 100 5.79 -8.86 5.39
N ILE A 101 7.11 -8.89 5.63
CA ILE A 101 8.12 -8.55 4.65
C ILE A 101 8.73 -9.83 4.07
N GLU A 102 8.48 -10.07 2.79
CA GLU A 102 9.11 -11.13 1.98
C GLU A 102 10.16 -10.51 1.05
N TRP A 103 11.26 -11.23 0.87
CA TRP A 103 12.32 -10.86 -0.07
C TRP A 103 12.54 -11.98 -1.07
N VAL A 104 12.99 -11.60 -2.26
CA VAL A 104 13.29 -12.53 -3.34
C VAL A 104 14.55 -12.10 -4.08
N VAL A 105 15.44 -13.05 -4.32
CA VAL A 105 16.64 -12.89 -5.13
C VAL A 105 16.58 -13.88 -6.28
N VAL A 106 16.79 -13.37 -7.49
CA VAL A 106 16.89 -14.17 -8.70
C VAL A 106 18.33 -14.12 -9.20
N CYS A 107 18.97 -15.29 -9.23
CA CYS A 107 20.32 -15.44 -9.75
C CYS A 107 20.25 -15.99 -11.18
N GLY A 108 21.05 -15.46 -12.10
CA GLY A 108 21.12 -15.94 -13.48
C GLY A 108 22.54 -16.36 -13.85
N GLY A 109 22.70 -17.51 -14.49
CA GLY A 109 23.98 -18.04 -14.93
C GLY A 109 23.90 -18.81 -16.25
N ALA A 110 25.03 -19.32 -16.72
CA ALA A 110 25.13 -20.07 -17.98
C ALA A 110 24.21 -21.32 -18.04
N ASN A 111 23.80 -21.84 -16.88
CA ASN A 111 22.99 -23.05 -16.73
C ASN A 111 21.52 -22.78 -16.31
N GLY A 112 21.06 -21.52 -16.33
CA GLY A 112 19.67 -21.15 -16.02
C GLY A 112 19.52 -20.10 -14.92
N PHE A 113 18.29 -19.97 -14.41
CA PHE A 113 17.94 -19.05 -13.33
C PHE A 113 17.67 -19.82 -12.03
N GLY A 114 18.26 -19.35 -10.93
CA GLY A 114 17.94 -19.74 -9.56
C GLY A 114 17.03 -18.71 -8.89
N LEU A 115 16.16 -19.16 -8.00
CA LEU A 115 15.27 -18.34 -7.21
C LEU A 115 15.49 -18.65 -5.74
N VAL A 116 15.81 -17.64 -4.95
CA VAL A 116 15.88 -17.72 -3.48
C VAL A 116 14.84 -16.74 -2.94
N THR A 117 14.03 -17.20 -1.99
CA THR A 117 13.03 -16.37 -1.30
C THR A 117 13.14 -16.62 0.19
N GLY A 118 12.76 -15.61 0.97
CA GLY A 118 12.72 -15.70 2.41
C GLY A 118 11.78 -14.66 3.00
N ASN A 119 11.35 -14.91 4.23
CA ASN A 119 10.55 -13.98 5.00
C ASN A 119 11.38 -13.44 6.16
N LEU A 120 11.26 -12.15 6.41
CA LEU A 120 12.08 -11.48 7.43
C LEU A 120 11.75 -11.88 8.86
N GLY A 121 10.55 -12.40 9.14
CA GLY A 121 10.04 -12.69 10.48
C GLY A 121 10.00 -14.17 10.84
N THR A 122 10.14 -15.09 9.89
CA THR A 122 10.09 -16.53 10.17
C THR A 122 11.49 -17.12 10.31
N THR A 123 11.57 -18.37 10.82
CA THR A 123 12.80 -19.17 10.82
C THR A 123 13.46 -19.11 9.45
N ASP A 124 14.75 -18.86 9.45
CA ASP A 124 15.46 -18.46 8.25
C ASP A 124 16.21 -19.64 7.59
N PRO A 125 15.65 -20.26 6.54
CA PRO A 125 16.38 -21.26 5.78
C PRO A 125 17.45 -20.66 4.87
N ALA A 126 17.46 -19.33 4.61
CA ALA A 126 18.36 -18.69 3.65
C ALA A 126 19.31 -17.65 4.26
N GLY A 127 19.14 -17.17 5.48
CA GLY A 127 20.10 -16.39 6.27
C GLY A 127 21.10 -17.30 6.95
N GLY A 128 21.68 -18.19 6.15
CA GLY A 128 22.83 -18.95 6.61
C GLY A 128 23.91 -17.98 7.07
N GLN A 129 24.33 -18.15 8.31
CA GLN A 129 25.40 -17.42 8.98
C GLN A 129 26.55 -17.01 8.05
N PRO A 130 26.75 -15.71 7.79
CA PRO A 130 27.99 -15.27 7.16
C PRO A 130 29.20 -15.49 8.07
N LEU A 131 29.03 -15.61 9.41
CA LEU A 131 30.16 -15.46 10.35
C LEU A 131 30.14 -16.19 11.72
N ALA A 132 29.13 -16.93 12.23
CA ALA A 132 29.30 -17.74 13.46
C ALA A 132 28.25 -18.87 13.63
N ALA A 133 28.41 -19.70 14.65
CA ALA A 133 27.85 -21.06 14.76
C ALA A 133 26.51 -21.19 15.52
N ASP A 134 25.61 -20.21 15.41
CA ASP A 134 24.25 -20.27 15.94
C ASP A 134 23.21 -20.18 14.81
N SER A 135 22.14 -20.97 14.93
CA SER A 135 21.01 -20.90 14.02
C SER A 135 20.26 -19.60 14.30
N GLU A 136 20.21 -18.68 13.33
CA GLU A 136 19.40 -17.47 13.44
C GLU A 136 17.92 -17.85 13.41
N SER A 137 17.14 -17.25 14.32
CA SER A 137 15.72 -17.55 14.43
C SER A 137 14.87 -16.72 13.48
N VAL A 138 15.36 -15.54 13.08
CA VAL A 138 14.66 -14.53 12.29
C VAL A 138 15.69 -13.73 11.48
N ASN A 139 15.39 -13.37 10.23
CA ASN A 139 16.35 -12.69 9.34
C ASN A 139 16.47 -11.17 9.58
N ALA A 140 15.39 -10.52 10.03
CA ALA A 140 15.47 -9.08 10.31
C ALA A 140 16.24 -8.79 11.61
N ASP A 141 17.25 -7.96 11.45
CA ASP A 141 18.18 -7.58 12.49
C ASP A 141 18.19 -6.08 12.76
N ARG A 142 18.43 -5.73 14.01
CA ARG A 142 18.89 -4.39 14.38
C ARG A 142 20.31 -4.15 13.87
N LEU A 143 20.71 -2.88 13.82
CA LEU A 143 22.07 -2.48 13.44
C LEU A 143 23.15 -3.01 14.42
N ASP A 144 22.76 -3.38 15.64
CA ASP A 144 23.63 -4.01 16.63
C ASP A 144 23.74 -5.53 16.47
N GLY A 145 23.01 -6.13 15.53
CA GLY A 145 22.97 -7.57 15.28
C GLY A 145 22.07 -8.36 16.23
N SER A 146 21.13 -7.71 16.92
CA SER A 146 20.05 -8.42 17.62
C SER A 146 18.80 -8.58 16.74
N ASP A 147 18.23 -9.78 16.76
CA ASP A 147 17.05 -10.13 15.98
C ASP A 147 15.84 -9.27 16.37
N TYR A 148 15.03 -8.92 15.37
CA TYR A 148 13.64 -8.55 15.60
C TYR A 148 12.79 -9.81 15.78
N LEU A 149 11.74 -9.70 16.60
CA LEU A 149 10.71 -10.74 16.65
C LEU A 149 9.85 -10.67 15.37
N ALA A 150 9.29 -11.79 14.94
CA ALA A 150 8.34 -11.87 13.82
C ALA A 150 7.19 -10.84 13.92
N THR A 151 6.68 -10.66 15.14
CA THR A 151 5.57 -9.77 15.48
C THR A 151 6.02 -8.36 15.86
N ALA A 152 7.33 -8.06 15.77
CA ALA A 152 7.81 -6.72 16.05
C ALA A 152 7.32 -5.76 14.95
N GLU A 153 6.90 -4.57 15.36
CA GLU A 153 6.48 -3.50 14.46
C GLU A 153 7.66 -2.59 14.14
N LEU A 154 7.98 -2.48 12.86
CA LEU A 154 8.95 -1.54 12.32
C LEU A 154 8.25 -0.23 12.04
N THR A 155 8.50 0.77 12.89
CA THR A 155 7.92 2.11 12.74
C THR A 155 8.54 2.86 11.57
N ALA A 156 7.81 3.86 11.05
CA ALA A 156 8.30 4.72 9.97
C ALA A 156 9.69 5.29 10.28
N GLY A 157 10.63 5.06 9.37
CA GLY A 157 12.00 5.51 9.50
C GLY A 157 12.94 4.56 10.26
N THR A 158 12.45 3.43 10.77
CA THR A 158 13.29 2.39 11.37
C THR A 158 14.21 1.79 10.31
N THR A 159 15.51 1.72 10.64
CA THR A 159 16.51 1.02 9.83
C THR A 159 16.76 -0.36 10.42
N PHE A 160 16.80 -1.36 9.56
CA PHE A 160 17.10 -2.74 9.90
C PHE A 160 18.04 -3.31 8.83
N LYS A 161 18.73 -4.39 9.18
CA LYS A 161 19.52 -5.17 8.23
C LYS A 161 18.92 -6.57 8.16
N PHE A 162 19.23 -7.28 7.10
CA PHE A 162 18.91 -8.69 6.94
C PHE A 162 19.94 -9.29 5.98
N ASP A 163 20.25 -10.57 6.14
CA ASP A 163 21.22 -11.24 5.31
C ASP A 163 20.61 -12.36 4.48
N ILE A 164 21.32 -12.64 3.39
CA ILE A 164 20.93 -13.60 2.39
C ILE A 164 22.17 -14.43 2.09
N ASN A 165 22.15 -15.69 2.47
CA ASN A 165 23.14 -16.68 2.10
C ASN A 165 22.74 -17.34 0.79
N LEU A 166 23.61 -17.18 -0.22
CA LEU A 166 23.46 -17.78 -1.53
C LEU A 166 24.23 -19.10 -1.66
N ASP A 167 25.18 -19.39 -0.76
CA ASP A 167 26.00 -20.60 -0.79
C ASP A 167 25.19 -21.88 -0.53
N GLN A 168 24.07 -21.80 0.21
CA GLN A 168 23.17 -22.94 0.39
C GLN A 168 22.54 -23.47 -0.92
N TYR A 169 22.63 -22.68 -1.99
CA TYR A 169 22.09 -22.98 -3.31
C TYR A 169 23.18 -23.11 -4.39
N THR A 170 24.47 -23.21 -4.02
CA THR A 170 25.54 -23.46 -5.00
C THR A 170 25.54 -24.95 -5.45
N ASP A 171 25.85 -25.19 -6.73
CA ASP A 171 25.88 -26.50 -7.43
C ASP A 171 26.96 -27.47 -6.89
N THR A 172 27.59 -27.14 -5.75
CA THR A 172 28.74 -27.86 -5.18
C THR A 172 28.37 -28.72 -3.98
N VAL A 173 27.16 -28.58 -3.42
CA VAL A 173 26.68 -29.42 -2.32
C VAL A 173 25.86 -30.58 -2.88
N PRO A 174 26.35 -31.84 -2.80
CA PRO A 174 25.54 -33.01 -3.15
C PRO A 174 24.26 -33.02 -2.31
N GLY A 175 23.09 -32.90 -2.95
CA GLY A 175 21.79 -32.84 -2.27
C GLY A 175 21.22 -31.44 -2.01
N GLY A 176 21.88 -30.37 -2.49
CA GLY A 176 21.38 -29.01 -2.39
C GLY A 176 20.03 -28.78 -3.11
N PRO A 177 19.31 -27.69 -2.81
CA PRO A 177 17.97 -27.45 -3.33
C PRO A 177 17.90 -27.34 -4.87
N LEU A 178 18.99 -26.90 -5.53
CA LEU A 178 19.07 -26.88 -6.99
C LEU A 178 19.23 -28.27 -7.61
N GLU A 179 19.96 -29.19 -6.97
CA GLU A 179 20.01 -30.61 -7.35
C GLU A 179 18.62 -31.25 -7.25
N GLN A 180 17.89 -30.95 -6.17
CA GLN A 180 16.51 -31.44 -5.99
C GLN A 180 15.55 -30.86 -7.04
N TYR A 181 15.69 -29.57 -7.39
CA TYR A 181 14.88 -28.96 -8.45
C TYR A 181 15.20 -29.54 -9.84
N ARG A 182 16.48 -29.84 -10.12
CA ARG A 182 16.92 -30.50 -11.36
C ARG A 182 16.35 -31.93 -11.48
N GLN A 183 16.25 -32.66 -10.36
CA GLN A 183 15.66 -34.02 -10.32
C GLN A 183 14.13 -34.03 -10.50
N GLN A 184 13.42 -32.94 -10.20
CA GLN A 184 11.95 -32.86 -10.37
C GLN A 184 11.50 -32.47 -11.78
N ARG A 185 12.41 -32.02 -12.65
CA ARG A 185 12.12 -31.65 -14.05
C ARG A 185 12.65 -32.67 -15.07
N GLY A 186 13.13 -33.83 -14.62
CA GLY A 186 13.53 -34.97 -15.46
C GLY A 186 12.41 -35.98 -15.62
#